data_AF-A0A1F1A3M7-F1
#
_entry.id   AF-A0A1F1A3M7-F1
#
_cell.length_a   1.000
_cell.length_b   1.000
_cell.length_c   1.000
_cell.angle_alpha   90.00
_cell.angle_beta   90.00
_cell.angle_gamma   90.00
#
_symmetry.space_group_name_H-M   'P 1'
#
loop_
_entity.id
_entity.type
_entity.pdbx_description
1 polymer ?
#
loop_
_entity_poly.entity_id
_entity_poly.type
_entity_poly.pdbx_seq_one_letter_code
_entity_poly.pdbx_strand_id
1 'polypeptide(L)'
;MSRKKWYGILLILEAILYLVSYGSSIVVNYSSQNLNGNTPLFTVSSIFSIWNGMIICWVIWRIMNQRLNVEGLIAALLLSITQLLMFFLPPFSPTNLMNISFVLNIICLIWICLLIKNVEMRELLNNWKSKDAWKSSIAYLVLFVASTNISPLFILIGMDRTSDIYAFTLRYSVMELMFLLLINVMITSTSEKLQKVFSLLLILSSFVVIGAVYSFISRISFYGLFYLLLSIYIACRVFSLLEKVAVSWESKVKVQDLSSIDTKPEMADSQVEGDIDVNDQLNADIQSNNDKENSPKRIILHSSWLWSALIIAVCHLGIMIFPLFLGNPMYLLILYIGAIHYICFMIATFILFIAMRNGNVGLLNTSAVLFIVSIIGTLDPYWTGPNILSLVLGVLVFIGGILFKNGD
;
A
#
# COMPACT_ATOMS: atom_id res chain seq x y z
N MET A 1 5.76 27.37 7.46
CA MET A 1 4.73 26.45 7.99
C MET A 1 5.41 25.21 8.56
N SER A 2 5.02 24.71 9.74
CA SER A 2 5.68 23.54 10.35
C SER A 2 5.38 22.25 9.57
N ARG A 3 6.31 21.28 9.61
CA ARG A 3 6.15 19.94 9.00
C ARG A 3 4.80 19.30 9.35
N LYS A 4 4.43 19.29 10.63
CA LYS A 4 3.13 18.74 11.10
C LYS A 4 1.94 19.45 10.47
N LYS A 5 1.99 20.77 10.27
CA LYS A 5 0.91 21.52 9.62
C LYS A 5 0.77 21.14 8.13
N TRP A 6 1.88 20.97 7.40
CA TRP A 6 1.86 20.52 6.00
C TRP A 6 1.16 19.17 5.84
N TYR A 7 1.53 18.18 6.65
CA TYR A 7 0.89 16.86 6.67
C TYR A 7 -0.56 16.91 7.14
N GLY A 8 -0.87 17.74 8.13
CA GLY A 8 -2.24 17.92 8.63
C GLY A 8 -3.19 18.42 7.53
N ILE A 9 -2.77 19.41 6.73
CA ILE A 9 -3.57 19.89 5.60
C ILE A 9 -3.73 18.80 4.53
N LEU A 10 -2.65 18.09 4.20
CA LEU A 10 -2.72 17.01 3.22
C LEU A 10 -3.73 15.92 3.64
N LEU A 11 -3.71 15.54 4.92
CA LEU A 11 -4.63 14.53 5.47
C LEU A 11 -6.09 14.99 5.37
N ILE A 12 -6.36 16.26 5.67
CA ILE A 12 -7.71 16.83 5.54
C ILE A 12 -8.15 16.84 4.07
N LEU A 13 -7.28 17.27 3.15
CA LEU A 13 -7.58 17.30 1.72
C LEU A 13 -7.92 15.91 1.17
N GLU A 14 -7.11 14.91 1.50
CA GLU A 14 -7.35 13.51 1.12
C GLU A 14 -8.63 12.97 1.74
N ALA A 15 -8.90 13.23 3.02
CA ALA A 15 -10.14 12.81 3.66
C ALA A 15 -11.38 13.39 2.97
N ILE A 16 -11.34 14.67 2.57
CA ILE A 16 -12.44 15.30 1.81
C ILE A 16 -12.54 14.67 0.42
N LEU A 17 -11.42 14.41 -0.26
CA LEU A 17 -11.41 13.80 -1.60
C LEU A 17 -12.17 12.47 -1.61
N TYR A 18 -11.84 11.59 -0.67
CA TYR A 18 -12.45 10.28 -0.59
C TYR A 18 -13.90 10.33 -0.10
N LEU A 19 -14.23 11.25 0.80
CA LEU A 19 -15.62 11.45 1.23
C LEU A 19 -16.51 11.92 0.06
N VAL A 20 -16.03 12.89 -0.73
CA VAL A 20 -16.76 13.41 -1.91
C VAL A 20 -16.85 12.36 -3.01
N SER A 21 -15.77 11.61 -3.26
CA SER A 21 -15.75 10.52 -4.23
C SER A 21 -16.75 9.42 -3.85
N TYR A 22 -16.78 9.05 -2.57
CA TYR A 22 -17.74 8.08 -2.05
C TYR A 22 -19.18 8.58 -2.15
N GLY A 23 -19.47 9.79 -1.69
CA GLY A 23 -20.81 10.38 -1.78
C GLY A 23 -21.33 10.43 -3.22
N SER A 24 -20.46 10.80 -4.15
CA SER A 24 -20.78 10.83 -5.59
C SER A 24 -21.11 9.42 -6.13
N SER A 25 -20.36 8.40 -5.70
CA SER A 25 -20.61 7.00 -6.10
C SER A 25 -21.94 6.44 -5.55
N ILE A 26 -22.34 6.82 -4.32
CA ILE A 26 -23.64 6.45 -3.75
C ILE A 26 -24.78 7.09 -4.56
N VAL A 27 -24.69 8.40 -4.83
CA VAL A 27 -25.75 9.14 -5.53
C VAL A 27 -25.99 8.57 -6.92
N VAL A 28 -24.91 8.28 -7.66
CA VAL A 28 -25.00 7.64 -8.98
C VAL A 28 -25.66 6.27 -8.85
N ASN A 29 -25.25 5.45 -7.89
CA ASN A 29 -25.81 4.11 -7.70
C ASN A 29 -27.31 4.13 -7.34
N TYR A 30 -27.73 5.06 -6.48
CA TYR A 30 -29.13 5.26 -6.13
C TYR A 30 -29.96 5.72 -7.34
N SER A 31 -29.40 6.62 -8.17
CA SER A 31 -30.07 7.09 -9.38
C SER A 31 -30.23 5.98 -10.44
N SER A 32 -29.27 5.07 -10.57
CA SER A 32 -29.36 3.93 -11.50
C SER A 32 -30.33 2.84 -11.05
N GLN A 33 -30.49 2.64 -9.74
CA GLN A 33 -31.46 1.68 -9.19
C GLN A 33 -32.91 2.09 -9.47
N ASN A 34 -33.20 3.40 -9.48
CA ASN A 34 -34.54 3.92 -9.78
C ASN A 34 -34.94 3.80 -11.27
N LEU A 35 -33.99 3.55 -12.18
CA LEU A 35 -34.23 3.52 -13.63
C LEU A 35 -34.28 2.12 -14.23
N ASN A 36 -33.61 1.12 -13.65
CA ASN A 36 -33.61 -0.26 -14.12
C ASN A 36 -33.76 -1.24 -12.96
N GLY A 37 -34.96 -1.80 -12.80
CA GLY A 37 -35.38 -2.66 -11.69
C GLY A 37 -34.65 -4.02 -11.54
N ASN A 38 -33.57 -4.27 -12.26
CA ASN A 38 -32.80 -5.53 -12.22
C ASN A 38 -31.27 -5.31 -12.19
N THR A 39 -30.78 -4.25 -11.51
CA THR A 39 -29.33 -4.11 -11.27
C THR A 39 -28.96 -4.71 -9.91
N PRO A 40 -28.26 -5.88 -9.85
CA PRO A 40 -27.91 -6.47 -8.58
C PRO A 40 -26.73 -5.72 -7.96
N LEU A 41 -26.82 -5.55 -6.65
CA LEU A 41 -25.78 -5.16 -5.69
C LEU A 41 -25.14 -3.78 -5.92
N PHE A 42 -24.98 -3.05 -4.82
CA PHE A 42 -24.02 -1.94 -4.69
C PHE A 42 -22.80 -2.20 -5.57
N THR A 43 -22.50 -1.32 -6.52
CA THR A 43 -21.30 -1.42 -7.34
C THR A 43 -20.12 -1.49 -6.38
N VAL A 44 -19.60 -2.69 -6.21
CA VAL A 44 -18.56 -3.10 -5.26
C VAL A 44 -17.38 -2.10 -5.26
N SER A 45 -17.13 -1.47 -6.41
CA SER A 45 -16.34 -0.26 -6.66
C SER A 45 -16.40 0.86 -5.58
N SER A 46 -17.58 1.23 -5.06
CA SER A 46 -17.73 2.40 -4.17
C SER A 46 -17.19 2.18 -2.76
N ILE A 47 -17.40 0.97 -2.21
CA ILE A 47 -16.87 0.58 -0.90
C ILE A 47 -15.34 0.48 -0.97
N PHE A 48 -14.79 0.00 -2.09
CA PHE A 48 -13.34 -0.11 -2.29
C PHE A 48 -12.62 1.23 -2.47
N SER A 49 -13.30 2.27 -2.97
CA SER A 49 -12.77 3.63 -2.99
C SER A 49 -12.47 4.15 -1.57
N ILE A 50 -13.33 3.86 -0.59
CA ILE A 50 -13.11 4.28 0.82
C ILE A 50 -11.87 3.63 1.41
N TRP A 51 -11.66 2.33 1.15
CA TRP A 51 -10.47 1.63 1.66
C TRP A 51 -9.19 2.27 1.13
N ASN A 52 -9.12 2.58 -0.16
CA ASN A 52 -7.99 3.31 -0.75
C ASN A 52 -7.73 4.64 -0.03
N GLY A 53 -8.77 5.43 0.25
CA GLY A 53 -8.66 6.68 0.99
C GLY A 53 -8.19 6.53 2.42
N MET A 54 -8.74 5.56 3.15
CA MET A 54 -8.33 5.26 4.52
C MET A 54 -6.85 4.86 4.60
N ILE A 55 -6.36 4.12 3.61
CA ILE A 55 -4.97 3.68 3.53
C ILE A 55 -4.05 4.87 3.35
N ILE A 56 -4.37 5.75 2.41
CA ILE A 56 -3.56 6.94 2.12
C ILE A 56 -3.53 7.86 3.33
N CYS A 57 -4.68 8.13 3.95
CA CYS A 57 -4.77 8.91 5.17
C CYS A 57 -3.95 8.28 6.31
N TRP A 58 -4.02 6.96 6.47
CA TRP A 58 -3.21 6.23 7.46
C TRP A 58 -1.71 6.35 7.17
N VAL A 59 -1.27 6.22 5.92
CA VAL A 59 0.14 6.38 5.51
C VAL A 59 0.62 7.81 5.80
N ILE A 60 -0.13 8.82 5.39
CA ILE A 60 0.20 10.24 5.63
C ILE A 60 0.32 10.50 7.14
N TRP A 61 -0.63 10.01 7.93
CA TRP A 61 -0.60 10.11 9.38
C TRP A 61 0.63 9.42 9.99
N ARG A 62 1.00 8.25 9.49
CA ARG A 62 2.19 7.51 9.94
C ARG A 62 3.50 8.19 9.56
N ILE A 63 3.63 8.76 8.36
CA ILE A 63 4.81 9.55 7.97
C ILE A 63 4.93 10.79 8.87
N MET A 64 3.80 11.44 9.18
CA MET A 64 3.75 12.59 10.07
C MET A 64 4.19 12.25 11.50
N ASN A 65 3.61 11.20 12.11
CA ASN A 65 3.69 10.96 13.55
C ASN A 65 4.71 9.86 13.95
N GLN A 66 4.98 8.91 13.06
CA GLN A 66 5.80 7.73 13.35
C GLN A 66 7.09 7.65 12.50
N ARG A 67 7.45 8.73 11.80
CA ARG A 67 8.66 8.86 10.96
C ARG A 67 8.87 7.68 10.01
N LEU A 68 7.79 7.17 9.38
CA LEU A 68 7.95 6.31 8.22
C LEU A 68 8.79 7.03 7.16
N ASN A 69 9.59 6.27 6.41
CA ASN A 69 10.38 6.80 5.30
C ASN A 69 9.50 7.62 4.37
N VAL A 70 9.94 8.86 4.07
CA VAL A 70 9.24 9.84 3.23
C VAL A 70 8.98 9.34 1.81
N GLU A 71 9.70 8.31 1.35
CA GLU A 71 9.40 7.62 0.10
C GLU A 71 7.98 7.06 0.00
N GLY A 72 7.31 6.79 1.14
CA GLY A 72 5.89 6.42 1.14
C GLY A 72 5.01 7.49 0.49
N LEU A 73 5.44 8.75 0.51
CA LEU A 73 4.76 9.86 -0.15
C LEU A 73 4.81 9.76 -1.68
N ILE A 74 5.84 9.10 -2.24
CA ILE A 74 5.91 8.82 -3.68
C ILE A 74 4.80 7.87 -4.09
N ALA A 75 4.49 6.85 -3.29
CA ALA A 75 3.37 5.97 -3.60
C ALA A 75 2.02 6.70 -3.51
N ALA A 76 1.81 7.60 -2.55
CA ALA A 76 0.63 8.46 -2.52
C ALA A 76 0.53 9.35 -3.77
N LEU A 77 1.66 9.93 -4.21
CA LEU A 77 1.76 10.70 -5.45
C LEU A 77 1.42 9.85 -6.69
N LEU A 78 1.98 8.63 -6.81
CA LEU A 78 1.69 7.72 -7.92
C LEU A 78 0.22 7.31 -7.95
N LEU A 79 -0.41 7.13 -6.79
CA LEU A 79 -1.83 6.79 -6.69
C LEU A 79 -2.72 7.95 -7.14
N SER A 80 -2.41 9.19 -6.71
CA SER A 80 -3.09 10.39 -7.21
C SER A 80 -2.91 10.58 -8.72
N ILE A 81 -1.71 10.36 -9.25
CA ILE A 81 -1.46 10.35 -10.71
C ILE A 81 -2.28 9.28 -11.42
N THR A 82 -2.36 8.07 -10.86
CA THR A 82 -3.17 6.97 -11.43
C THR A 82 -4.63 7.36 -11.48
N GLN A 83 -5.16 7.92 -10.39
CA GLN A 83 -6.55 8.36 -10.31
C GLN A 83 -6.84 9.48 -11.31
N LEU A 84 -5.90 10.41 -11.50
CA LEU A 84 -6.00 11.46 -12.51
C LEU A 84 -5.99 10.87 -13.93
N LEU A 85 -5.08 9.94 -14.23
CA LEU A 85 -4.95 9.33 -15.54
C LEU A 85 -6.20 8.51 -15.92
N MET A 86 -6.85 7.88 -14.94
CA MET A 86 -8.13 7.18 -15.16
C MET A 86 -9.26 8.10 -15.64
N PHE A 87 -9.20 9.42 -15.40
CA PHE A 87 -10.16 10.36 -15.99
C PHE A 87 -9.92 10.63 -17.48
N PHE A 88 -8.68 10.43 -17.96
CA PHE A 88 -8.28 10.72 -19.34
C PHE A 88 -8.23 9.48 -20.24
N LEU A 89 -8.15 8.28 -19.66
CA LEU A 89 -8.05 7.03 -20.41
C LEU A 89 -9.45 6.52 -20.86
N PRO A 90 -9.58 6.02 -22.10
CA PRO A 90 -10.82 5.40 -22.58
C PRO A 90 -11.27 4.24 -21.67
N PRO A 91 -12.59 4.04 -21.46
CA PRO A 91 -13.71 4.66 -22.17
C PRO A 91 -14.34 5.84 -21.43
N PHE A 92 -13.62 6.51 -20.51
CA PHE A 92 -14.16 7.69 -19.85
C PHE A 92 -14.32 8.83 -20.85
N SER A 93 -15.57 9.22 -21.06
CA SER A 93 -15.93 10.41 -21.81
C SER A 93 -15.65 11.66 -20.95
N PRO A 94 -15.06 12.73 -21.49
CA PRO A 94 -14.72 13.97 -20.78
C PRO A 94 -15.95 14.82 -20.38
N THR A 95 -17.12 14.21 -20.21
CA THR A 95 -18.40 14.92 -20.06
C THR A 95 -18.55 15.70 -18.76
N ASN A 96 -17.63 15.57 -17.80
CA ASN A 96 -17.58 16.46 -16.63
C ASN A 96 -16.15 16.64 -16.10
N LEU A 97 -15.32 17.36 -16.85
CA LEU A 97 -13.98 17.82 -16.42
C LEU A 97 -14.02 18.65 -15.11
N MET A 98 -15.20 19.15 -14.72
CA MET A 98 -15.46 19.91 -13.50
C MET A 98 -16.08 19.06 -12.38
N ASN A 99 -15.86 17.75 -12.39
CA ASN A 99 -16.21 16.91 -11.24
C ASN A 99 -15.40 17.37 -10.02
N ILE A 100 -16.07 17.64 -8.90
CA ILE A 100 -15.43 18.08 -7.64
C ILE A 100 -14.30 17.12 -7.24
N SER A 101 -14.48 15.81 -7.47
CA SER A 101 -13.46 14.80 -7.19
C SER A 101 -12.20 14.96 -8.06
N PHE A 102 -12.36 15.39 -9.31
CA PHE A 102 -11.24 15.63 -10.23
C PHE A 102 -10.43 16.86 -9.81
N VAL A 103 -11.13 17.98 -9.52
CA VAL A 103 -10.49 19.21 -9.06
C VAL A 103 -9.75 18.99 -7.74
N LEU A 104 -10.39 18.28 -6.80
CA LEU A 104 -9.81 18.01 -5.50
C LEU A 104 -8.61 17.05 -5.59
N ASN A 105 -8.61 16.11 -6.54
CA ASN A 105 -7.42 15.29 -6.82
C ASN A 105 -6.24 16.13 -7.30
N ILE A 106 -6.47 17.07 -8.22
CA ILE A 106 -5.43 18.02 -8.67
C ILE A 106 -4.89 18.84 -7.50
N ILE A 107 -5.76 19.33 -6.61
CA ILE A 107 -5.36 20.06 -5.41
C ILE A 107 -4.48 19.19 -4.50
N CYS A 108 -4.88 17.93 -4.26
CA CYS A 108 -4.08 16.99 -3.46
C CYS A 108 -2.71 16.74 -4.11
N LEU A 109 -2.65 16.51 -5.43
CA LEU A 109 -1.41 16.31 -6.16
C LEU A 109 -0.45 17.50 -6.04
N ILE A 110 -0.97 18.72 -6.26
CA ILE A 110 -0.19 19.96 -6.11
C ILE A 110 0.33 20.08 -4.68
N TRP A 111 -0.50 19.78 -3.68
CA TRP A 111 -0.11 19.86 -2.28
C TRP A 111 0.98 18.84 -1.92
N ILE A 112 0.89 17.60 -2.43
CA ILE A 112 1.94 16.59 -2.26
C ILE A 112 3.25 17.08 -2.88
N CYS A 113 3.22 17.60 -4.11
CA CYS A 113 4.40 18.15 -4.77
C CYS A 113 5.04 19.30 -3.99
N LEU A 114 4.23 20.22 -3.42
CA LEU A 114 4.71 21.31 -2.58
C LEU A 114 5.30 20.80 -1.26
N LEU A 115 4.67 19.80 -0.64
CA LEU A 115 5.16 19.18 0.59
C LEU A 115 6.51 18.50 0.35
N ILE A 116 6.63 17.74 -0.74
CA ILE A 116 7.90 17.14 -1.17
C ILE A 116 8.93 18.26 -1.35
N LYS A 117 8.66 19.25 -2.21
CA LYS A 117 9.60 20.33 -2.57
C LYS A 117 10.09 21.13 -1.36
N ASN A 118 9.19 21.53 -0.47
CA ASN A 118 9.48 22.52 0.56
C ASN A 118 9.85 21.91 1.92
N VAL A 119 9.51 20.64 2.16
CA VAL A 119 9.67 20.02 3.49
C VAL A 119 10.56 18.77 3.41
N GLU A 120 10.29 17.86 2.47
CA GLU A 120 10.85 16.52 2.50
C GLU A 120 11.92 16.25 1.42
N MET A 121 12.26 17.21 0.55
CA MET A 121 13.23 16.98 -0.56
C MET A 121 14.55 16.40 -0.07
N ARG A 122 15.14 16.99 0.98
CA ARG A 122 16.44 16.56 1.48
C ARG A 122 16.38 15.12 1.98
N GLU A 123 15.34 14.80 2.74
CA GLU A 123 15.12 13.46 3.28
C GLU A 123 14.81 12.46 2.15
N LEU A 124 14.04 12.85 1.14
CA LEU A 124 13.75 12.02 -0.03
C LEU A 124 15.01 11.71 -0.84
N LEU A 125 15.86 12.71 -1.07
CA LEU A 125 17.14 12.55 -1.76
C LEU A 125 18.08 11.62 -0.98
N ASN A 126 18.13 11.73 0.35
CA ASN A 126 18.90 10.83 1.20
C ASN A 126 18.38 9.39 1.09
N ASN A 127 17.06 9.23 1.09
CA ASN A 127 16.43 7.93 0.92
C ASN A 127 16.70 7.34 -0.47
N TRP A 128 16.74 8.14 -1.53
CA TRP A 128 17.12 7.69 -2.89
C TRP A 128 18.56 7.19 -3.01
N LYS A 129 19.47 7.69 -2.17
CA LYS A 129 20.85 7.19 -2.08
C LYS A 129 20.96 5.89 -1.30
N SER A 130 20.00 5.61 -0.42
CA SER A 130 19.96 4.37 0.33
C SER A 130 19.41 3.23 -0.53
N LYS A 131 20.16 2.12 -0.58
CA LYS A 131 19.82 0.93 -1.38
C LYS A 131 18.53 0.25 -0.91
N ASP A 132 18.29 0.23 0.39
CA ASP A 132 17.17 -0.52 1.00
C ASP A 132 16.04 0.37 1.52
N ALA A 133 16.17 1.70 1.42
CA ALA A 133 15.16 2.64 1.91
C ALA A 133 13.75 2.38 1.33
N TRP A 134 13.66 2.00 0.05
CA TRP A 134 12.40 1.68 -0.62
C TRP A 134 11.69 0.45 -0.01
N LYS A 135 12.42 -0.50 0.59
CA LYS A 135 11.84 -1.70 1.22
C LYS A 135 10.99 -1.41 2.47
N SER A 136 11.06 -0.19 3.00
CA SER A 136 10.19 0.25 4.09
C SER A 136 8.86 0.77 3.54
N SER A 137 8.70 2.08 3.39
CA SER A 137 7.35 2.67 3.25
C SER A 137 6.65 2.34 1.93
N ILE A 138 7.39 2.28 0.82
CA ILE A 138 6.76 2.02 -0.49
C ILE A 138 6.34 0.55 -0.59
N ALA A 139 7.20 -0.36 -0.19
CA ALA A 139 6.95 -1.79 -0.17
C ALA A 139 5.70 -2.15 0.65
N TYR A 140 5.58 -1.63 1.87
CA TYR A 140 4.42 -1.89 2.73
C TYR A 140 3.12 -1.28 2.20
N LEU A 141 3.18 -0.09 1.58
CA LEU A 141 1.99 0.51 0.96
C LEU A 141 1.48 -0.36 -0.18
N VAL A 142 2.39 -0.88 -0.99
CA VAL A 142 2.02 -1.72 -2.13
C VAL A 142 1.52 -3.07 -1.67
N LEU A 143 2.17 -3.65 -0.66
CA LEU A 143 1.69 -4.83 0.03
C LEU A 143 0.24 -4.63 0.47
N PHE A 144 -0.06 -3.46 1.06
CA PHE A 144 -1.37 -3.11 1.52
C PHE A 144 -2.37 -3.02 0.36
N VAL A 145 -2.06 -2.24 -0.69
CA VAL A 145 -2.95 -2.05 -1.85
C VAL A 145 -3.22 -3.39 -2.57
N ALA A 146 -2.20 -4.22 -2.78
CA ALA A 146 -2.34 -5.55 -3.37
C ALA A 146 -3.19 -6.48 -2.48
N SER A 147 -2.93 -6.49 -1.17
CA SER A 147 -3.69 -7.29 -0.21
C SER A 147 -5.15 -6.87 -0.11
N THR A 148 -5.46 -5.58 -0.23
CA THR A 148 -6.84 -5.09 -0.24
C THR A 148 -7.55 -5.40 -1.55
N ASN A 149 -6.84 -5.41 -2.67
CA ASN A 149 -7.41 -5.72 -3.98
C ASN A 149 -7.70 -7.22 -4.14
N ILE A 150 -6.90 -8.10 -3.52
CA ILE A 150 -7.09 -9.56 -3.63
C ILE A 150 -8.22 -10.10 -2.75
N SER A 151 -8.41 -9.51 -1.56
CA SER A 151 -9.38 -9.98 -0.55
C SER A 151 -10.83 -10.17 -1.05
N PRO A 152 -11.39 -9.29 -1.92
CA PRO A 152 -12.75 -9.40 -2.42
C PRO A 152 -12.90 -10.47 -3.52
N LEU A 153 -11.83 -10.74 -4.26
CA LEU A 153 -11.87 -11.67 -5.40
C LEU A 153 -12.19 -13.09 -4.94
N PHE A 154 -11.71 -13.48 -3.76
CA PHE A 154 -11.98 -14.80 -3.18
C PHE A 154 -13.44 -15.01 -2.78
N ILE A 155 -14.22 -13.96 -2.55
CA ILE A 155 -15.66 -14.08 -2.33
C ILE A 155 -16.37 -14.31 -3.67
N LEU A 156 -15.93 -13.60 -4.72
CA LEU A 156 -16.54 -13.64 -6.04
C LEU A 156 -16.35 -15.00 -6.76
N ILE A 157 -15.27 -15.72 -6.47
CA ILE A 157 -15.01 -17.08 -6.98
C ILE A 157 -16.13 -18.09 -6.58
N GLY A 158 -16.93 -17.81 -5.56
CA GLY A 158 -18.02 -18.70 -5.13
C GLY A 158 -19.31 -18.63 -5.95
N MET A 159 -19.51 -17.61 -6.81
CA MET A 159 -20.86 -17.19 -7.19
C MET A 159 -21.46 -17.82 -8.47
N ASP A 160 -20.68 -18.35 -9.43
CA ASP A 160 -21.17 -19.20 -10.55
C ASP A 160 -20.01 -19.73 -11.40
N ARG A 161 -19.73 -21.03 -11.33
CA ARG A 161 -18.55 -21.69 -11.95
C ARG A 161 -18.60 -21.85 -13.45
N THR A 162 -19.76 -21.68 -14.07
CA THR A 162 -19.93 -21.88 -15.51
C THR A 162 -19.79 -20.59 -16.31
N SER A 163 -19.73 -19.45 -15.61
CA SER A 163 -19.64 -18.14 -16.22
C SER A 163 -18.21 -17.80 -16.69
N ASP A 164 -18.10 -17.09 -17.80
CA ASP A 164 -16.84 -16.45 -18.23
C ASP A 164 -16.29 -15.51 -17.14
N ILE A 165 -17.18 -14.94 -16.32
CA ILE A 165 -16.85 -14.10 -15.17
C ILE A 165 -16.07 -14.89 -14.11
N TYR A 166 -16.43 -16.14 -13.83
CA TYR A 166 -15.69 -16.99 -12.89
C TYR A 166 -14.30 -17.32 -13.41
N ALA A 167 -14.20 -17.75 -14.67
CA ALA A 167 -12.90 -18.07 -15.29
C ALA A 167 -11.99 -16.84 -15.30
N PHE A 168 -12.53 -15.66 -15.62
CA PHE A 168 -11.81 -14.39 -15.54
C PHE A 168 -11.38 -14.06 -14.11
N THR A 169 -12.30 -14.12 -13.14
CA THR A 169 -12.03 -13.79 -11.73
C THR A 169 -10.95 -14.68 -11.14
N LEU A 170 -10.99 -15.98 -11.43
CA LEU A 170 -9.96 -16.92 -10.99
C LEU A 170 -8.59 -16.57 -11.59
N ARG A 171 -8.52 -16.33 -12.91
CA ARG A 171 -7.27 -15.93 -13.58
C ARG A 171 -6.73 -14.62 -13.03
N TYR A 172 -7.59 -13.62 -12.85
CA TYR A 172 -7.22 -12.33 -12.28
C TYR A 172 -6.71 -12.48 -10.85
N SER A 173 -7.36 -13.31 -10.01
CA SER A 173 -6.89 -13.61 -8.65
C SER A 173 -5.50 -14.23 -8.62
N VAL A 174 -5.20 -15.14 -9.56
CA VAL A 174 -3.86 -15.73 -9.71
C VAL A 174 -2.84 -14.66 -10.11
N MET A 175 -3.18 -13.76 -11.03
CA MET A 175 -2.27 -12.67 -11.43
C MET A 175 -1.97 -11.72 -10.27
N GLU A 176 -2.98 -11.35 -9.48
CA GLU A 176 -2.83 -10.53 -8.26
C GLU A 176 -1.95 -11.23 -7.20
N LEU A 177 -2.15 -12.54 -7.01
CA LEU A 177 -1.32 -13.33 -6.09
C LEU A 177 0.13 -13.40 -6.56
N MET A 178 0.36 -13.57 -7.86
CA MET A 178 1.70 -13.55 -8.45
C MET A 178 2.39 -12.20 -8.25
N PHE A 179 1.67 -11.09 -8.46
CA PHE A 179 2.20 -9.76 -8.20
C PHE A 179 2.62 -9.57 -6.73
N LEU A 180 1.74 -9.97 -5.79
CA LEU A 180 2.02 -9.94 -4.36
C LEU A 180 3.24 -10.80 -3.98
N LEU A 181 3.37 -11.99 -4.57
CA LEU A 181 4.49 -12.90 -4.34
C LEU A 181 5.80 -12.26 -4.82
N LEU A 182 5.81 -11.72 -6.05
CA LEU A 182 6.98 -11.05 -6.62
C LEU A 182 7.46 -9.91 -5.74
N ILE A 183 6.55 -9.10 -5.19
CA ILE A 183 6.88 -8.01 -4.26
C ILE A 183 7.46 -8.56 -2.96
N ASN A 184 6.84 -9.57 -2.35
CA ASN A 184 7.33 -10.17 -1.12
C ASN A 184 8.75 -10.74 -1.26
N VAL A 185 9.00 -11.49 -2.34
CA VAL A 185 10.33 -12.02 -2.65
C VAL A 185 11.34 -10.90 -2.88
N MET A 186 10.95 -9.83 -3.58
CA MET A 186 11.83 -8.71 -3.84
C MET A 186 12.19 -7.91 -2.57
N ILE A 187 11.24 -7.72 -1.65
CA ILE A 187 11.47 -7.07 -0.34
C ILE A 187 12.45 -7.90 0.50
N THR A 188 12.24 -9.23 0.55
CA THR A 188 13.05 -10.14 1.36
C THR A 188 14.38 -10.52 0.74
N SER A 189 14.54 -10.36 -0.58
CA SER A 189 15.80 -10.65 -1.26
C SER A 189 16.92 -9.71 -0.80
N THR A 190 18.06 -10.29 -0.46
CA THR A 190 19.34 -9.60 -0.23
C THR A 190 20.20 -9.51 -1.50
N SER A 191 19.91 -10.33 -2.52
CA SER A 191 20.66 -10.36 -3.78
C SER A 191 20.22 -9.24 -4.73
N GLU A 192 21.14 -8.35 -5.08
CA GLU A 192 20.91 -7.26 -6.04
C GLU A 192 20.52 -7.79 -7.43
N LYS A 193 21.16 -8.87 -7.88
CA LYS A 193 20.82 -9.52 -9.17
C LYS A 193 19.37 -9.99 -9.18
N LEU A 194 18.95 -10.62 -8.09
CA LEU A 194 17.61 -11.17 -7.95
C LEU A 194 16.56 -10.07 -7.86
N GLN A 195 16.84 -9.00 -7.11
CA GLN A 195 16.00 -7.80 -7.06
C GLN A 195 15.81 -7.18 -8.45
N LYS A 196 16.87 -7.06 -9.27
CA LYS A 196 16.79 -6.53 -10.65
C LYS A 196 15.86 -7.38 -11.51
N VAL A 197 16.04 -8.70 -11.49
CA VAL A 197 15.17 -9.64 -12.24
C VAL A 197 13.72 -9.51 -11.79
N PHE A 198 13.46 -9.53 -10.48
CA PHE A 198 12.09 -9.41 -9.97
C PHE A 198 11.45 -8.05 -10.27
N SER A 199 12.22 -6.96 -10.27
CA SER A 199 11.70 -5.64 -10.65
C SER A 199 11.21 -5.60 -12.11
N LEU A 200 11.89 -6.28 -13.02
CA LEU A 200 11.46 -6.42 -14.42
C LEU A 200 10.24 -7.35 -14.55
N LEU A 201 10.19 -8.43 -13.76
CA LEU A 201 9.04 -9.33 -13.71
C LEU A 201 7.79 -8.62 -13.17
N LEU A 202 7.93 -7.67 -12.22
CA LEU A 202 6.82 -6.84 -11.74
C LEU A 202 6.23 -5.96 -12.83
N ILE A 203 7.09 -5.34 -13.65
CA ILE A 203 6.65 -4.55 -14.82
C ILE A 203 5.89 -5.46 -15.80
N LEU A 204 6.45 -6.62 -16.14
CA LEU A 204 5.81 -7.58 -17.05
C LEU A 204 4.47 -8.08 -16.49
N SER A 205 4.43 -8.43 -15.20
CA SER A 205 3.20 -8.85 -14.51
C SER A 205 2.14 -7.76 -14.57
N SER A 206 2.52 -6.50 -14.39
CA SER A 206 1.59 -5.37 -14.47
C SER A 206 1.00 -5.22 -15.88
N PHE A 207 1.80 -5.41 -16.93
CA PHE A 207 1.31 -5.41 -18.31
C PHE A 207 0.33 -6.56 -18.57
N VAL A 208 0.63 -7.76 -18.07
CA VAL A 208 -0.27 -8.93 -18.19
C VAL A 208 -1.61 -8.64 -17.52
N VAL A 209 -1.61 -8.07 -16.31
CA VAL A 209 -2.82 -7.67 -15.59
C VAL A 209 -3.64 -6.66 -16.40
N ILE A 210 -3.00 -5.60 -16.90
CA ILE A 210 -3.67 -4.58 -17.73
C ILE A 210 -4.29 -5.23 -18.98
N GLY A 211 -3.52 -6.06 -19.70
CA GLY A 211 -3.98 -6.73 -20.92
C GLY A 211 -5.16 -7.66 -20.66
N ALA A 212 -5.11 -8.45 -19.59
CA ALA A 212 -6.19 -9.35 -19.21
C ALA A 212 -7.49 -8.61 -18.91
N VAL A 213 -7.43 -7.54 -18.10
CA VAL A 213 -8.62 -6.73 -17.77
C VAL A 213 -9.14 -6.00 -19.00
N TYR A 214 -8.24 -5.47 -19.84
CA TYR A 214 -8.62 -4.78 -21.06
C TYR A 214 -9.30 -5.73 -22.06
N SER A 215 -8.79 -6.94 -22.26
CA SER A 215 -9.46 -7.93 -23.12
C SER A 215 -10.84 -8.35 -22.62
N PHE A 216 -11.10 -8.26 -21.31
CA PHE A 216 -12.37 -8.69 -20.72
C PHE A 216 -13.43 -7.58 -20.67
N ILE A 217 -13.04 -6.35 -20.30
CA ILE A 217 -13.99 -5.24 -20.06
C ILE A 217 -13.76 -4.07 -21.03
N SER A 218 -12.73 -4.12 -21.88
CA SER A 218 -12.31 -3.03 -22.78
C SER A 218 -12.00 -1.73 -22.03
N ARG A 219 -11.47 -1.85 -20.81
CA ARG A 219 -11.06 -0.73 -19.95
C ARG A 219 -9.73 -1.02 -19.29
N ILE A 220 -8.93 0.02 -19.07
CA ILE A 220 -7.70 -0.09 -18.27
C ILE A 220 -8.09 -0.20 -16.78
N SER A 221 -7.50 -1.18 -16.09
CA SER A 221 -7.66 -1.34 -14.64
C SER A 221 -6.92 -0.24 -13.88
N PHE A 222 -7.58 0.39 -12.91
CA PHE A 222 -6.93 1.32 -11.98
C PHE A 222 -5.75 0.65 -11.26
N TYR A 223 -5.96 -0.55 -10.71
CA TYR A 223 -4.91 -1.29 -10.00
C TYR A 223 -3.79 -1.73 -10.94
N GLY A 224 -4.12 -2.20 -12.14
CA GLY A 224 -3.13 -2.56 -13.15
C GLY A 224 -2.23 -1.37 -13.53
N LEU A 225 -2.83 -0.20 -13.73
CA LEU A 225 -2.10 1.03 -14.04
C LEU A 225 -1.22 1.50 -12.86
N PHE A 226 -1.75 1.47 -11.63
CA PHE A 226 -1.00 1.80 -10.43
C PHE A 226 0.21 0.86 -10.26
N TYR A 227 0.00 -0.45 -10.40
CA TYR A 227 1.06 -1.46 -10.33
C TYR A 227 2.13 -1.23 -11.39
N LEU A 228 1.76 -0.84 -12.61
CA LEU A 228 2.72 -0.52 -13.66
C LEU A 228 3.59 0.69 -13.27
N LEU A 229 2.97 1.82 -12.91
CA LEU A 229 3.69 3.04 -12.53
C LEU A 229 4.64 2.82 -11.36
N LEU A 230 4.17 2.08 -10.36
CA LEU A 230 4.97 1.68 -9.22
C LEU A 230 6.10 0.72 -9.60
N SER A 231 5.84 -0.30 -10.41
CA SER A 231 6.86 -1.26 -10.84
C SER A 231 7.98 -0.56 -11.60
N ILE A 232 7.64 0.46 -12.41
CA ILE A 232 8.62 1.33 -13.06
C ILE A 232 9.44 2.10 -12.02
N TYR A 233 8.80 2.71 -11.01
CA TYR A 233 9.52 3.40 -9.93
C TYR A 233 10.48 2.46 -9.19
N ILE A 234 10.02 1.26 -8.82
CA ILE A 234 10.82 0.25 -8.13
C ILE A 234 12.00 -0.19 -9.00
N ALA A 235 11.79 -0.44 -10.30
CA ALA A 235 12.89 -0.75 -11.21
C ALA A 235 13.90 0.42 -11.25
N CYS A 236 13.45 1.66 -11.39
CA CYS A 236 14.34 2.83 -11.31
C CYS A 236 15.15 2.90 -10.01
N ARG A 237 14.59 2.42 -8.89
CA ARG A 237 15.32 2.29 -7.61
C ARG A 237 16.36 1.19 -7.62
N VAL A 238 15.95 -0.01 -8.00
CA VAL A 238 16.82 -1.20 -7.99
C VAL A 238 17.97 -1.08 -9.00
N PHE A 239 17.79 -0.31 -10.07
CA PHE A 239 18.83 0.01 -11.06
C PHE A 239 19.69 1.25 -10.70
N SER A 240 19.55 1.82 -9.50
CA SER A 240 20.26 3.04 -9.06
C SER A 240 20.08 4.25 -9.98
N LEU A 241 18.98 4.33 -10.74
CA LEU A 241 18.70 5.50 -11.58
C LEU A 241 18.35 6.71 -10.73
N LEU A 242 17.59 6.51 -9.65
CA LEU A 242 17.20 7.60 -8.75
C LEU A 242 18.34 8.09 -7.86
N GLU A 243 19.34 7.26 -7.59
CA GLU A 243 20.59 7.69 -6.93
C GLU A 243 21.34 8.71 -7.80
N LYS A 244 21.45 8.46 -9.12
CA LYS A 244 22.05 9.42 -10.06
C LYS A 244 21.27 10.72 -10.14
N VAL A 245 19.94 10.64 -10.14
CA VAL A 245 19.06 11.82 -10.08
C VAL A 245 19.28 12.58 -8.77
N ALA A 246 19.41 11.88 -7.64
CA ALA A 246 19.61 12.51 -6.35
C ALA A 246 20.92 13.31 -6.28
N VAL A 247 22.02 12.73 -6.78
CA VAL A 247 23.33 13.40 -6.85
C VAL A 247 23.27 14.64 -7.76
N SER A 248 22.63 14.53 -8.93
CA SER A 248 22.45 15.66 -9.84
C SER A 248 21.58 16.78 -9.26
N TRP A 249 20.58 16.44 -8.45
CA TRP A 249 19.70 17.43 -7.85
C TRP A 249 20.36 18.14 -6.66
N GLU A 250 21.11 17.41 -5.85
CA GLU A 250 21.84 17.99 -4.72
C GLU A 250 22.89 19.01 -5.19
N SER A 251 23.57 18.75 -6.31
CA SER A 251 24.51 19.73 -6.87
C SER A 251 23.80 21.01 -7.33
N LYS A 252 22.60 20.91 -7.92
CA LYS A 252 21.78 22.09 -8.28
C LYS A 252 21.31 22.88 -7.07
N VAL A 253 20.90 22.20 -5.99
CA VAL A 253 20.48 22.85 -4.74
C VAL A 253 21.66 23.57 -4.09
N LYS A 254 22.84 22.94 -4.01
CA LYS A 254 24.04 23.59 -3.46
C LYS A 254 24.46 24.84 -4.25
N VAL A 255 24.36 24.80 -5.59
CA VAL A 255 24.63 25.97 -6.45
C VAL A 255 23.61 27.08 -6.20
N GLN A 256 22.35 26.74 -5.97
CA GLN A 256 21.30 27.71 -5.69
C GLN A 256 21.46 28.38 -4.31
N ASP A 257 21.85 27.61 -3.29
CA ASP A 257 22.18 28.13 -1.95
C ASP A 257 23.38 29.09 -2.00
N LEU A 258 24.45 28.77 -2.75
CA LEU A 258 25.59 29.66 -2.99
C LEU A 258 25.20 30.94 -3.74
N SER A 259 24.38 30.84 -4.79
CA SER A 259 23.91 32.01 -5.55
C SER A 259 23.00 32.95 -4.75
N SER A 260 22.35 32.43 -3.70
CA SER A 260 21.53 33.22 -2.78
C SER A 260 22.33 33.95 -1.70
N ILE A 261 23.59 33.53 -1.48
CA ILE A 261 24.54 34.20 -0.58
C ILE A 261 25.21 35.38 -1.32
N ASP A 262 25.48 35.24 -2.63
CA ASP A 262 26.13 36.27 -3.45
C ASP A 262 25.27 37.51 -3.80
N THR A 263 24.06 37.63 -3.25
CA THR A 263 23.16 38.80 -3.46
C THR A 263 23.05 39.75 -2.27
N LYS A 264 23.89 39.63 -1.24
CA LYS A 264 23.96 40.60 -0.14
C LYS A 264 25.37 41.20 -0.03
N PRO A 265 25.61 42.46 -0.46
CA PRO A 265 26.84 43.14 -0.11
C PRO A 265 26.65 43.76 1.27
N GLU A 266 27.34 43.25 2.28
CA GLU A 266 27.48 43.98 3.54
C GLU A 266 28.93 43.89 3.98
N MET A 267 29.54 45.08 4.07
CA MET A 267 30.94 45.30 4.34
C MET A 267 31.32 45.00 5.79
N ALA A 268 32.55 44.53 5.95
CA ALA A 268 33.50 44.80 7.03
C ALA A 268 33.22 44.31 8.48
N ASP A 269 34.05 43.32 8.85
CA ASP A 269 35.01 43.34 9.97
C ASP A 269 34.55 42.85 11.37
N SER A 270 35.10 41.70 11.78
CA SER A 270 36.06 41.56 12.89
C SER A 270 36.17 40.10 13.38
N GLN A 271 37.41 39.71 13.67
CA GLN A 271 37.84 38.40 14.18
C GLN A 271 37.26 38.07 15.56
N VAL A 272 36.94 36.80 15.83
CA VAL A 272 37.29 36.11 17.10
C VAL A 272 37.49 34.61 16.82
N GLU A 273 38.71 34.15 17.07
CA GLU A 273 39.16 32.75 17.21
C GLU A 273 38.35 32.02 18.29
N GLY A 274 37.93 30.78 18.05
CA GLY A 274 37.27 29.94 19.05
C GLY A 274 37.49 28.46 18.74
N ASP A 275 38.44 27.86 19.44
CA ASP A 275 38.82 26.45 19.38
C ASP A 275 37.60 25.51 19.50
N ILE A 276 37.48 24.56 18.57
CA ILE A 276 36.46 23.51 18.60
C ILE A 276 36.97 22.43 19.56
N ASP A 277 36.35 22.34 20.73
CA ASP A 277 36.64 21.31 21.74
C ASP A 277 36.27 19.91 21.22
N VAL A 278 37.29 19.08 21.00
CA VAL A 278 37.21 17.69 20.54
C VAL A 278 36.36 16.82 21.50
N ASN A 279 36.17 17.26 22.74
CA ASN A 279 35.38 16.56 23.75
C ASN A 279 33.86 16.62 23.47
N ASP A 280 33.36 17.68 22.82
CA ASP A 280 31.93 17.80 22.48
C ASP A 280 31.51 16.85 21.36
N GLN A 281 32.42 16.56 20.43
CA GLN A 281 32.17 15.62 19.34
C GLN A 281 32.21 14.16 19.83
N LEU A 282 33.09 13.84 20.78
CA LEU A 282 33.14 12.53 21.42
C LEU A 282 31.92 12.28 22.33
N ASN A 283 31.44 13.30 23.04
CA ASN A 283 30.22 13.20 23.85
C ASN A 283 28.94 13.07 23.00
N ALA A 284 28.88 13.72 21.83
CA ALA A 284 27.79 13.52 20.88
C ALA A 284 27.77 12.08 20.31
N ASP A 285 28.94 11.50 20.05
CA ASP A 285 29.04 10.12 19.55
C ASP A 285 28.68 9.08 20.63
N ILE A 286 29.06 9.30 21.89
CA ILE A 286 28.70 8.44 23.03
C ILE A 286 27.19 8.52 23.31
N GLN A 287 26.60 9.71 23.23
CA GLN A 287 25.15 9.90 23.42
C GLN A 287 24.35 9.27 22.26
N SER A 288 24.85 9.36 21.02
CA SER A 288 24.23 8.70 19.86
C SER A 288 24.26 7.16 19.92
N ASN A 289 25.24 6.58 20.61
CA ASN A 289 25.36 5.14 20.78
C ASN A 289 24.48 4.62 21.93
N ASN A 290 24.33 5.38 23.02
CA ASN A 290 23.42 5.03 24.11
C ASN A 290 21.94 5.19 23.73
N ASP A 291 21.63 6.09 22.78
CA ASP A 291 20.27 6.26 22.22
C ASP A 291 19.83 5.10 21.30
N LYS A 292 20.77 4.27 20.81
CA LYS A 292 20.41 3.04 20.07
C LYS A 292 19.90 1.94 20.99
N GLU A 293 20.34 1.92 22.25
CA GLU A 293 19.99 0.87 23.22
C GLU A 293 18.65 1.13 23.92
N ASN A 294 18.18 2.39 23.95
CA ASN A 294 16.92 2.79 24.59
C ASN A 294 15.86 3.36 23.63
N SER A 295 15.88 2.96 22.35
CA SER A 295 14.74 3.24 21.47
C SER A 295 13.54 2.39 21.93
N PRO A 296 12.40 3.00 22.29
CA PRO A 296 11.24 2.24 22.72
C PRO A 296 10.79 1.45 21.51
N LYS A 297 10.95 0.12 21.55
CA LYS A 297 10.07 -0.77 20.82
C LYS A 297 9.92 -0.37 19.33
N ARG A 298 10.95 -0.66 18.53
CA ARG A 298 10.91 -0.70 17.05
C ARG A 298 10.00 -1.86 16.57
N ILE A 299 8.77 -1.85 17.07
CA ILE A 299 7.76 -2.91 17.06
C ILE A 299 7.26 -3.15 15.63
N ILE A 300 7.45 -4.39 15.16
CA ILE A 300 6.62 -5.12 14.17
C ILE A 300 6.79 -4.69 12.70
N LEU A 301 7.99 -4.78 12.12
CA LEU A 301 8.21 -4.58 10.67
C LEU A 301 9.21 -5.59 10.06
N HIS A 302 9.33 -6.80 10.61
CA HIS A 302 10.39 -7.73 10.16
C HIS A 302 10.01 -8.57 8.92
N SER A 303 8.78 -9.09 8.81
CA SER A 303 8.41 -9.96 7.68
C SER A 303 7.29 -9.38 6.81
N SER A 304 7.61 -9.10 5.54
CA SER A 304 6.61 -8.70 4.52
C SER A 304 5.57 -9.80 4.29
N TRP A 305 5.98 -11.07 4.41
CA TRP A 305 5.11 -12.23 4.24
C TRP A 305 4.03 -12.29 5.32
N LEU A 306 4.42 -12.10 6.60
CA LEU A 306 3.49 -12.08 7.72
C LEU A 306 2.55 -10.87 7.66
N TRP A 307 3.06 -9.70 7.26
CA TRP A 307 2.23 -8.52 7.05
C TRP A 307 1.23 -8.70 5.91
N SER A 308 1.63 -9.33 4.80
CA SER A 308 0.72 -9.66 3.70
C SER A 308 -0.42 -10.56 4.20
N ALA A 309 -0.06 -11.63 4.91
CA ALA A 309 -1.04 -12.56 5.46
C ALA A 309 -2.01 -11.85 6.42
N LEU A 310 -1.49 -11.00 7.32
CA LEU A 310 -2.30 -10.28 8.28
C LEU A 310 -3.26 -9.30 7.59
N ILE A 311 -2.77 -8.50 6.63
CA ILE A 311 -3.61 -7.51 5.93
C ILE A 311 -4.71 -8.23 5.14
N ILE A 312 -4.37 -9.27 4.37
CA ILE A 312 -5.35 -10.04 3.61
C ILE A 312 -6.40 -10.65 4.55
N ALA A 313 -5.98 -11.26 5.66
CA ALA A 313 -6.89 -11.88 6.62
C ALA A 313 -7.86 -10.86 7.25
N VAL A 314 -7.33 -9.70 7.69
CA VAL A 314 -8.16 -8.63 8.26
C VAL A 314 -9.11 -8.03 7.23
N CYS A 315 -8.65 -7.78 6.00
CA CYS A 315 -9.49 -7.27 4.92
C CYS A 315 -10.60 -8.27 4.54
N HIS A 316 -10.28 -9.56 4.42
CA HIS A 316 -11.27 -10.58 4.14
C HIS A 316 -12.35 -10.66 5.23
N LEU A 317 -11.94 -10.67 6.51
CA LEU A 317 -12.88 -10.61 7.64
C LEU A 317 -13.73 -9.33 7.61
N GLY A 318 -13.11 -8.18 7.36
CA GLY A 318 -13.79 -6.91 7.24
C GLY A 318 -14.87 -6.93 6.16
N ILE A 319 -14.56 -7.46 4.97
CA ILE A 319 -15.53 -7.60 3.87
C ILE A 319 -16.66 -8.56 4.22
N MET A 320 -16.38 -9.63 4.96
CA MET A 320 -17.41 -10.59 5.37
C MET A 320 -18.34 -10.03 6.46
N ILE A 321 -17.82 -9.21 7.38
CA ILE A 321 -18.59 -8.62 8.48
C ILE A 321 -19.34 -7.36 8.01
N PHE A 322 -18.78 -6.57 7.10
CA PHE A 322 -19.34 -5.29 6.68
C PHE A 322 -20.82 -5.35 6.22
N PRO A 323 -21.26 -6.35 5.42
CA PRO A 323 -22.65 -6.50 5.02
C PRO A 323 -23.64 -6.72 6.17
N LEU A 324 -23.19 -7.16 7.36
CA LEU A 324 -24.05 -7.26 8.54
C LEU A 324 -24.58 -5.90 8.98
N PHE A 325 -23.76 -4.85 8.87
CA PHE A 325 -24.17 -3.48 9.19
C PHE A 325 -25.15 -2.91 8.16
N LEU A 326 -25.22 -3.50 6.97
CA LEU A 326 -26.17 -3.13 5.92
C LEU A 326 -27.52 -3.86 6.04
N GLY A 327 -27.70 -4.70 7.06
CA GLY A 327 -28.98 -5.36 7.36
C GLY A 327 -29.43 -6.39 6.32
N ASN A 328 -28.53 -6.88 5.47
CA ASN A 328 -28.89 -7.85 4.44
C ASN A 328 -28.89 -9.29 5.00
N PRO A 329 -30.07 -9.96 5.08
CA PRO A 329 -30.19 -11.27 5.72
C PRO A 329 -29.45 -12.40 4.98
N MET A 330 -29.14 -12.24 3.70
CA MET A 330 -28.38 -13.25 2.95
C MET A 330 -26.95 -13.40 3.46
N TYR A 331 -26.32 -12.32 3.93
CA TYR A 331 -24.97 -12.37 4.48
C TYR A 331 -24.92 -12.98 5.88
N LEU A 332 -25.97 -12.79 6.67
CA LEU A 332 -26.16 -13.52 7.93
C LEU A 332 -26.24 -15.03 7.67
N LEU A 333 -26.97 -15.44 6.62
CA LEU A 333 -27.07 -16.84 6.24
C LEU A 333 -25.71 -17.41 5.78
N ILE A 334 -24.95 -16.67 4.97
CA ILE A 334 -23.60 -17.08 4.54
C ILE A 334 -22.69 -17.26 5.76
N LEU A 335 -22.66 -16.30 6.68
CA LEU A 335 -21.85 -16.39 7.89
C LEU A 335 -22.30 -17.52 8.82
N TYR A 336 -23.60 -17.80 8.89
CA TYR A 336 -24.14 -18.93 9.66
C TYR A 336 -23.70 -20.28 9.07
N ILE A 337 -23.82 -20.45 7.75
CA ILE A 337 -23.40 -21.68 7.06
C ILE A 337 -21.88 -21.89 7.18
N GLY A 338 -21.10 -20.81 7.04
CA GLY A 338 -19.64 -20.81 7.18
C GLY A 338 -19.13 -20.57 8.60
N ALA A 339 -19.97 -20.69 9.63
CA ALA A 339 -19.62 -20.20 10.97
C ALA A 339 -18.36 -20.86 11.53
N ILE A 340 -18.21 -22.18 11.35
CA ILE A 340 -17.02 -22.92 11.80
C ILE A 340 -15.76 -22.39 11.11
N HIS A 341 -15.82 -22.19 9.78
CA HIS A 341 -14.71 -21.63 9.01
C HIS A 341 -14.33 -20.24 9.51
N TYR A 342 -15.30 -19.33 9.63
CA TYR A 342 -15.02 -17.94 10.04
C TYR A 342 -14.60 -17.81 11.50
N ILE A 343 -15.12 -18.63 12.41
CA ILE A 343 -14.64 -18.67 13.80
C ILE A 343 -13.17 -19.11 13.82
N CYS A 344 -12.84 -20.19 13.11
CA CYS A 344 -11.46 -20.67 13.00
C CYS A 344 -10.54 -19.60 12.37
N PHE A 345 -10.99 -18.97 11.28
CA PHE A 345 -10.28 -17.92 10.57
C PHE A 345 -10.03 -16.68 11.45
N MET A 346 -11.02 -16.26 12.24
CA MET A 346 -10.88 -15.16 13.21
C MET A 346 -9.85 -15.50 14.28
N ILE A 347 -9.91 -16.72 14.84
CA ILE A 347 -8.93 -17.18 15.84
C ILE A 347 -7.52 -17.23 15.22
N ALA A 348 -7.38 -17.76 14.01
CA ALA A 348 -6.10 -17.83 13.29
C ALA A 348 -5.51 -16.42 13.08
N THR A 349 -6.35 -15.44 12.72
CA THR A 349 -5.94 -14.05 12.50
C THR A 349 -5.50 -13.37 13.81
N PHE A 350 -6.23 -13.60 14.91
CA PHE A 350 -5.85 -13.06 16.22
C PHE A 350 -4.54 -13.66 16.73
N ILE A 351 -4.36 -14.98 16.57
CA ILE A 351 -3.10 -15.66 16.91
C ILE A 351 -1.96 -15.13 16.04
N LEU A 352 -2.16 -14.93 14.73
CA LEU A 352 -1.15 -14.33 13.84
C LEU A 352 -0.68 -12.98 14.37
N PHE A 353 -1.62 -12.11 14.73
CA PHE A 353 -1.30 -10.78 15.26
C PHE A 353 -0.49 -10.84 16.56
N ILE A 354 -0.91 -11.69 17.51
CA ILE A 354 -0.19 -11.90 18.77
C ILE A 354 1.20 -12.48 18.51
N ALA A 355 1.30 -13.47 17.63
CA ALA A 355 2.55 -14.14 17.29
C ALA A 355 3.56 -13.15 16.69
N MET A 356 3.11 -12.28 15.78
CA MET A 356 3.92 -11.20 15.21
C MET A 356 4.37 -10.19 16.27
N ARG A 357 3.50 -9.84 17.22
CA ARG A 357 3.84 -8.89 18.30
C ARG A 357 4.84 -9.46 19.30
N ASN A 358 4.76 -10.76 19.57
CA ASN A 358 5.57 -11.43 20.57
C ASN A 358 6.79 -12.16 19.98
N GLY A 359 6.92 -12.20 18.65
CA GLY A 359 7.98 -12.95 17.96
C GLY A 359 7.92 -14.47 18.21
N ASN A 360 6.72 -15.03 18.39
CA ASN A 360 6.56 -16.43 18.78
C ASN A 360 6.29 -17.33 17.57
N VAL A 361 7.32 -18.07 17.14
CA VAL A 361 7.25 -19.02 16.01
C VAL A 361 6.25 -20.15 16.24
N GLY A 362 6.09 -20.62 17.48
CA GLY A 362 5.10 -21.64 17.81
C GLY A 362 3.68 -21.15 17.53
N LEU A 363 3.36 -19.91 17.91
CA LEU A 363 2.08 -19.30 17.61
C LEU A 363 1.90 -19.00 16.11
N LEU A 364 2.97 -18.65 15.38
CA LEU A 364 2.91 -18.50 13.92
C LEU A 364 2.52 -19.83 13.25
N ASN A 365 3.16 -20.94 13.66
CA ASN A 365 2.83 -22.26 13.15
C ASN A 365 1.39 -22.68 13.50
N THR A 366 0.94 -22.41 14.73
CA THR A 366 -0.45 -22.64 15.14
C THR A 366 -1.43 -21.86 14.27
N SER A 367 -1.14 -20.57 14.00
CA SER A 367 -1.97 -19.74 13.11
C SER A 367 -2.02 -20.31 11.69
N ALA A 368 -0.86 -20.69 11.12
CA ALA A 368 -0.79 -21.29 9.79
C ALA A 368 -1.65 -22.57 9.67
N VAL A 369 -1.54 -23.46 10.66
CA VAL A 369 -2.34 -24.69 10.72
C VAL A 369 -3.82 -24.37 10.85
N LEU A 370 -4.22 -23.42 11.69
CA LEU A 370 -5.61 -23.03 11.85
C LEU A 370 -6.22 -22.44 10.57
N PHE A 371 -5.46 -21.64 9.82
CA PHE A 371 -5.89 -21.20 8.49
C PHE A 371 -6.16 -22.41 7.57
N ILE A 372 -5.33 -23.45 7.58
CA ILE A 372 -5.57 -24.63 6.75
C ILE A 372 -6.77 -25.45 7.26
N VAL A 373 -6.89 -25.62 8.58
CA VAL A 373 -7.97 -26.39 9.23
C VAL A 373 -9.33 -25.72 9.05
N SER A 374 -9.40 -24.39 8.89
CA SER A 374 -10.66 -23.67 8.65
C SER A 374 -11.41 -24.19 7.42
N ILE A 375 -10.71 -24.75 6.43
CA ILE A 375 -11.28 -25.34 5.20
C ILE A 375 -12.26 -26.47 5.52
N ILE A 376 -12.03 -27.23 6.60
CA ILE A 376 -12.91 -28.33 7.04
C ILE A 376 -14.31 -27.81 7.41
N GLY A 377 -14.40 -26.57 7.88
CA GLY A 377 -15.67 -25.93 8.22
C GLY A 377 -16.57 -25.66 7.01
N THR A 378 -16.05 -25.76 5.79
CA THR A 378 -16.71 -25.32 4.55
C THR A 378 -16.30 -26.18 3.36
N LEU A 379 -16.62 -27.49 3.40
CA LEU A 379 -16.30 -28.45 2.33
C LEU A 379 -17.17 -28.32 1.07
N ASP A 380 -18.21 -27.49 1.12
CA ASP A 380 -19.09 -27.28 -0.02
C ASP A 380 -18.37 -26.49 -1.15
N PRO A 381 -18.52 -26.92 -2.42
CA PRO A 381 -18.15 -26.19 -3.62
C PRO A 381 -18.24 -24.65 -3.60
N TYR A 382 -19.32 -24.08 -3.03
CA TYR A 382 -19.53 -22.63 -2.95
C TYR A 382 -18.42 -21.90 -2.17
N TRP A 383 -17.67 -22.62 -1.33
CA TRP A 383 -16.61 -22.08 -0.48
C TRP A 383 -15.21 -22.23 -1.08
N THR A 384 -15.10 -22.61 -2.35
CA THR A 384 -13.80 -22.83 -2.99
C THR A 384 -12.91 -21.59 -2.94
N GLY A 385 -13.47 -20.40 -3.16
CA GLY A 385 -12.72 -19.14 -3.05
C GLY A 385 -12.16 -18.91 -1.64
N PRO A 386 -13.00 -18.84 -0.59
CA PRO A 386 -12.53 -18.73 0.80
C PRO A 386 -11.55 -19.84 1.23
N ASN A 387 -11.73 -21.06 0.73
CA ASN A 387 -10.83 -22.19 1.02
C ASN A 387 -9.45 -22.00 0.36
N ILE A 388 -9.39 -21.55 -0.90
CA ILE A 388 -8.13 -21.21 -1.57
C ILE A 388 -7.43 -20.09 -0.81
N LEU A 389 -8.16 -19.05 -0.40
CA LEU A 389 -7.60 -17.96 0.40
C LEU A 389 -6.98 -18.48 1.71
N SER A 390 -7.70 -19.34 2.42
CA SER A 390 -7.23 -19.92 3.68
C SER A 390 -5.95 -20.74 3.50
N LEU A 391 -5.84 -21.49 2.39
CA LEU A 391 -4.60 -22.18 2.02
C LEU A 391 -3.47 -21.19 1.74
N VAL A 392 -3.72 -20.14 0.94
CA VAL A 392 -2.74 -19.10 0.63
C VAL A 392 -2.22 -18.43 1.90
N LEU A 393 -3.11 -18.09 2.85
CA LEU A 393 -2.74 -17.52 4.14
C LEU A 393 -1.89 -18.48 4.97
N GLY A 394 -2.27 -19.76 5.05
CA GLY A 394 -1.46 -20.78 5.72
C GLY A 394 -0.04 -20.86 5.17
N VAL A 395 0.12 -20.84 3.85
CA VAL A 395 1.43 -20.85 3.17
C VAL A 395 2.22 -19.56 3.44
N LEU A 396 1.59 -18.39 3.32
CA LEU A 396 2.24 -17.10 3.59
C LEU A 396 2.76 -17.01 5.04
N VAL A 397 1.94 -17.43 6.01
CA VAL A 397 2.33 -17.45 7.43
C VAL A 397 3.45 -18.44 7.68
N PHE A 398 3.41 -19.61 7.05
CA PHE A 398 4.47 -20.61 7.18
C PHE A 398 5.81 -20.13 6.63
N ILE A 399 5.82 -19.55 5.41
CA ILE A 399 7.04 -18.95 4.82
C ILE A 399 7.54 -17.82 5.72
N GLY A 400 6.64 -16.94 6.17
CA GLY A 400 6.99 -15.85 7.07
C GLY A 400 7.58 -16.34 8.40
N GLY A 401 7.08 -17.45 8.95
CA GLY A 401 7.61 -18.08 10.16
C GLY A 401 9.01 -18.68 9.98
N ILE A 402 9.29 -19.28 8.82
CA ILE A 402 10.64 -19.78 8.48
C ILE A 402 11.63 -18.61 8.41
N LEU A 403 11.28 -17.54 7.70
CA LEU A 403 12.13 -16.36 7.57
C LEU A 403 12.35 -15.67 8.93
N PHE A 404 11.29 -15.58 9.74
CA PHE A 404 11.37 -15.02 11.09
C PHE A 404 12.34 -15.80 11.98
N LYS A 405 12.36 -17.14 11.87
CA LYS A 405 13.31 -17.98 12.62
C LYS A 405 14.77 -17.75 12.18
N ASN A 406 14.98 -17.35 10.93
CA ASN A 406 16.31 -17.15 10.36
C ASN A 406 16.87 -15.74 10.56
N GLY A 407 16.11 -14.83 11.21
CA GLY A 407 16.58 -13.49 11.58
C GLY A 407 16.40 -12.40 10.53
N ASP A 408 15.54 -12.62 9.53
CA ASP A 408 15.18 -11.62 8.50
C ASP A 408 14.03 -10.69 8.96
#